data_AF-A0A9P7APK6-F1
#
_entry.id   AF-A0A9P7APK6-F1
#
_cell.length_a   1.000
_cell.length_b   1.000
_cell.length_c   1.000
_cell.angle_alpha   90.00
_cell.angle_beta   90.00
_cell.angle_gamma   90.00
#
_symmetry.space_group_name_H-M   'P 1'
#
loop_
_entity.id
_entity.type
_entity.pdbx_description
1 polymer ?
#
loop_
_entity_poly.entity_id
_entity_poly.type
_entity_poly.pdbx_seq_one_letter_code
_entity_poly.pdbx_strand_id
1 'polypeptide(L)'
;MTRPKSQSHQQSISPIKHWGEFYKRAKGIKSTAWDALRVEWGNWKFIAEERQKYLDNDSFWEAFSDGNGRKFSYQQILNRLAEYQISAVAQDANDARTFFHGNLNHPMARRAFCYTKAGKTYLSSKDDAIARKWRELLATRPDIGNNVQTKSFLPIHFLRVGDHVTPNTQ
;
A
#
# COMPACT_ATOMS: atom_id res chain seq x y z
N MET A 1 -18.49 -16.01 39.63
CA MET A 1 -19.12 -14.85 38.97
C MET A 1 -18.61 -13.62 39.71
N THR A 2 -17.88 -12.63 39.17
CA THR A 2 -18.17 -11.82 37.97
C THR A 2 -16.90 -11.04 37.53
N ARG A 3 -16.49 -11.22 36.26
CA ARG A 3 -15.83 -10.30 35.28
C ARG A 3 -14.63 -9.38 35.67
N PRO A 4 -13.50 -9.44 34.93
CA PRO A 4 -12.58 -8.31 34.79
C PRO A 4 -12.92 -7.48 33.53
N LYS A 5 -12.94 -6.15 33.67
CA LYS A 5 -12.85 -5.13 32.60
C LYS A 5 -12.05 -3.97 33.22
N SER A 6 -11.01 -3.41 32.62
CA SER A 6 -10.92 -2.95 31.24
C SER A 6 -9.46 -2.90 30.81
N GLN A 7 -9.13 -3.51 29.67
CA GLN A 7 -8.01 -3.05 28.87
C GLN A 7 -8.39 -1.68 28.31
N SER A 8 -7.74 -0.63 28.80
CA SER A 8 -7.76 0.67 28.15
C SER A 8 -7.23 0.49 26.74
N HIS A 9 -8.10 0.62 25.74
CA HIS A 9 -7.66 0.85 24.37
C HIS A 9 -6.85 2.15 24.40
N GLN A 10 -5.52 2.06 24.39
CA GLN A 10 -4.69 3.19 24.01
C GLN A 10 -5.04 3.50 22.56
N GLN A 11 -5.93 4.47 22.36
CA GLN A 11 -6.00 5.17 21.09
C GLN A 11 -4.63 5.80 20.90
N SER A 12 -3.87 5.32 19.92
CA SER A 12 -2.59 5.91 19.54
C SER A 12 -2.87 7.35 19.10
N ILE A 13 -2.60 8.30 20.00
CA ILE A 13 -2.67 9.73 19.70
C ILE A 13 -1.61 9.98 18.63
N SER A 14 -2.02 10.06 17.36
CA SER A 14 -1.13 10.44 16.29
C SER A 14 -0.80 11.93 16.45
N PRO A 15 0.44 12.31 16.80
CA PRO A 15 0.80 13.70 17.08
C PRO A 15 0.50 14.64 15.89
N ILE A 16 0.46 14.07 14.69
CA ILE A 16 0.19 14.74 13.40
C ILE A 16 -1.21 15.34 13.35
N LYS A 17 -2.20 14.68 13.96
CA LYS A 17 -3.59 15.16 13.98
C LYS A 17 -3.70 16.51 14.69
N HIS A 18 -2.90 16.72 15.73
CA HIS A 18 -2.90 17.94 16.55
C HIS A 18 -1.83 18.95 16.13
N TRP A 19 -0.93 18.55 15.24
CA TRP A 19 0.27 19.30 14.88
C TRP A 19 -0.05 20.64 14.20
N GLY A 20 -1.12 20.71 13.41
CA GLY A 20 -1.62 21.97 12.84
C GLY A 20 -2.08 22.98 13.91
N GLU A 21 -2.57 22.50 15.05
CA GLU A 21 -3.02 23.35 16.16
C GLU A 21 -1.84 23.95 16.92
N PHE A 22 -0.76 23.17 17.11
CA PHE A 22 0.46 23.61 17.77
C PHE A 22 1.33 24.52 16.89
N TYR A 23 1.46 24.23 15.59
CA TYR A 23 2.45 24.89 14.74
C TYR A 23 1.89 25.93 13.76
N LYS A 24 0.59 25.95 13.44
CA LYS A 24 0.01 27.05 12.64
C LYS A 24 -0.24 28.33 13.46
N ARG A 25 -0.52 28.21 14.76
CA ARG A 25 -0.76 29.38 15.64
C ARG A 25 0.54 30.01 16.16
N ALA A 26 1.62 29.24 16.26
CA ALA A 26 2.89 29.74 16.74
C ALA A 26 3.75 30.28 15.58
N LYS A 27 3.77 31.61 15.42
CA LYS A 27 4.86 32.40 14.82
C LYS A 27 5.06 32.37 13.30
N GLY A 28 4.12 32.85 12.48
CA GLY A 28 4.44 33.40 11.14
C GLY A 28 5.28 32.51 10.20
N ILE A 29 5.29 31.18 10.43
CA ILE A 29 6.09 30.24 9.67
C ILE A 29 5.47 30.14 8.28
N LYS A 30 6.27 30.42 7.24
CA LYS A 30 5.84 30.33 5.84
C LYS A 30 5.24 28.94 5.59
N SER A 31 4.03 28.89 5.04
CA SER A 31 3.27 27.63 4.84
C SER A 31 4.07 26.56 4.10
N THR A 32 5.01 26.98 3.25
CA THR A 32 5.90 26.11 2.48
C THR A 32 6.82 25.23 3.35
N ALA A 33 7.30 25.73 4.49
CA ALA A 33 8.12 24.92 5.41
C ALA A 33 7.30 23.81 6.07
N TRP A 34 6.03 24.08 6.36
CA TRP A 34 5.09 23.11 6.90
C TRP A 34 4.75 22.00 5.88
N ASP A 35 4.57 22.40 4.63
CA ASP A 35 4.29 21.46 3.54
C ASP A 35 5.49 20.52 3.32
N ALA A 36 6.71 21.04 3.35
CA ALA A 36 7.93 20.25 3.27
C ALA A 36 8.06 19.23 4.42
N LEU A 37 7.79 19.64 5.66
CA LEU A 37 7.83 18.74 6.82
C LEU A 37 6.80 17.61 6.71
N ARG A 38 5.59 17.92 6.20
CA ARG A 38 4.55 16.90 6.00
C ARG A 38 4.94 15.89 4.92
N VAL A 39 5.53 16.36 3.82
CA VAL A 39 6.04 15.50 2.76
C VAL A 39 7.13 14.58 3.30
N GLU A 40 8.12 15.16 3.99
CA GLU A 40 9.25 14.39 4.53
C GLU A 40 8.77 13.35 5.56
N TRP A 41 7.86 13.72 6.45
CA TRP A 41 7.26 12.75 7.38
C TRP A 41 6.50 11.63 6.63
N GLY A 42 5.74 11.97 5.59
CA GLY A 42 5.04 10.99 4.76
C GLY A 42 6.00 10.00 4.11
N ASN A 43 7.12 10.49 3.58
CA ASN A 43 8.17 9.67 2.98
C ASN A 43 8.81 8.72 4.01
N TRP A 44 9.18 9.23 5.19
CA TRP A 44 9.72 8.40 6.27
C TRP A 44 8.76 7.32 6.73
N LYS A 45 7.48 7.69 6.90
CA LYS A 45 6.44 6.71 7.23
C LYS A 45 6.35 5.62 6.17
N PHE A 46 6.40 5.99 4.89
CA PHE A 46 6.28 5.04 3.80
C PHE A 46 7.43 4.03 3.77
N ILE A 47 8.67 4.49 3.96
CA ILE A 47 9.84 3.60 4.08
C ILE A 47 9.73 2.71 5.32
N ALA A 48 9.29 3.27 6.46
CA ALA A 48 9.15 2.52 7.70
C ALA A 48 8.09 1.41 7.60
N GLU A 49 6.93 1.70 7.00
CA GLU A 49 5.87 0.72 6.75
C GLU A 49 6.33 -0.37 5.78
N GLU A 50 7.07 -0.01 4.73
CA GLU A 50 7.64 -1.01 3.82
C GLU A 50 8.64 -1.91 4.55
N ARG A 51 9.51 -1.31 5.35
CA ARG A 51 10.52 -2.04 6.12
C ARG A 51 9.91 -3.07 7.07
N GLN A 52 8.76 -2.77 7.66
CA GLN A 52 8.04 -3.68 8.56
C GLN A 52 7.53 -4.95 7.86
N LYS A 53 7.47 -4.99 6.52
CA LYS A 53 7.10 -6.18 5.75
C LYS A 53 8.20 -7.23 5.69
N TYR A 54 9.44 -6.85 6.00
CA TYR A 54 10.60 -7.73 5.96
C TYR A 54 10.90 -8.27 7.37
N LEU A 55 11.31 -9.53 7.44
CA LEU A 55 11.62 -10.19 8.71
C LEU A 55 12.83 -9.55 9.42
N ASP A 56 13.84 -9.15 8.64
CA ASP A 56 15.10 -8.62 9.14
C ASP A 56 15.63 -7.49 8.24
N ASN A 57 16.75 -6.88 8.66
CA ASN A 57 17.42 -5.80 7.92
C ASN A 57 17.98 -6.27 6.58
N ASP A 58 18.51 -7.49 6.52
CA ASP A 58 19.27 -7.98 5.38
C ASP A 58 18.32 -8.26 4.22
N SER A 59 17.18 -8.89 4.51
CA SER A 59 16.08 -9.11 3.56
C SER A 59 15.57 -7.80 2.95
N PHE A 60 15.46 -6.73 3.76
CA PHE A 60 15.09 -5.41 3.24
C PHE A 60 16.19 -4.87 2.32
N TRP A 61 17.45 -4.91 2.73
CA TRP A 61 18.53 -4.37 1.90
C TRP A 61 18.79 -5.20 0.65
N GLU A 62 18.53 -6.50 0.65
CA GLU A 62 18.55 -7.34 -0.55
C GLU A 62 17.51 -6.85 -1.58
N ALA A 63 16.30 -6.54 -1.14
CA ALA A 63 15.26 -5.97 -2.00
C ALA A 63 15.59 -4.54 -2.48
N PHE A 64 16.32 -3.76 -1.67
CA PHE A 64 16.69 -2.37 -1.93
C PHE A 64 18.20 -2.19 -2.14
N SER A 65 18.81 -3.08 -2.92
CA SER A 65 20.17 -2.94 -3.44
C SER A 65 20.20 -3.11 -4.95
N ASP A 66 21.28 -2.64 -5.58
CA ASP A 66 21.56 -2.90 -6.98
C ASP A 66 22.15 -4.31 -7.18
N GLY A 67 22.34 -4.70 -8.45
CA GLY A 67 22.92 -6.01 -8.78
C GLY A 67 24.37 -6.22 -8.30
N ASN A 68 25.03 -5.17 -7.81
CA ASN A 68 26.36 -5.24 -7.21
C ASN A 68 26.32 -5.23 -5.67
N GLY A 69 25.13 -5.33 -5.07
CA GLY A 69 24.93 -5.30 -3.62
C GLY A 69 25.05 -3.91 -3.00
N ARG A 70 25.08 -2.83 -3.79
CA ARG A 70 25.07 -1.47 -3.25
C ARG A 70 23.65 -1.07 -2.87
N LYS A 71 23.48 -0.68 -1.62
CA LYS A 71 22.21 -0.20 -1.08
C LYS A 71 21.71 1.03 -1.84
N PHE A 72 20.41 1.07 -2.09
CA PHE A 72 19.75 2.22 -2.70
C PHE A 72 19.80 3.44 -1.78
N SER A 73 19.97 4.61 -2.38
CA SER A 73 19.79 5.89 -1.69
C SER A 73 18.32 6.11 -1.30
N TYR A 74 18.09 7.03 -0.36
CA TYR A 74 16.74 7.42 0.08
C TYR A 74 15.78 7.71 -1.09
N GLN A 75 16.19 8.52 -2.06
CA GLN A 75 15.35 8.85 -3.21
C GLN A 75 15.09 7.65 -4.12
N GLN A 76 16.06 6.75 -4.28
CA GLN A 76 15.89 5.52 -5.08
C GLN A 76 14.89 4.56 -4.41
N ILE A 77 14.92 4.46 -3.08
CA ILE A 77 13.93 3.67 -2.31
C ILE A 77 12.53 4.26 -2.52
N LEU A 78 12.38 5.59 -2.39
CA LEU A 78 11.09 6.25 -2.59
C LEU A 78 10.55 6.07 -4.01
N ASN A 79 11.40 6.22 -5.03
CA ASN A 79 10.99 6.02 -6.43
C ASN A 79 10.53 4.59 -6.68
N ARG A 80 11.30 3.60 -6.21
CA ARG A 80 10.94 2.18 -6.35
C ARG A 80 9.64 1.85 -5.62
N LEU A 81 9.42 2.43 -4.45
CA LEU A 81 8.18 2.26 -3.72
C LEU A 81 6.98 2.90 -4.43
N ALA A 82 7.17 4.06 -5.04
CA ALA A 82 6.15 4.70 -5.86
C ALA A 82 5.80 3.84 -7.09
N GLU A 83 6.80 3.27 -7.76
CA GLU A 83 6.61 2.33 -8.88
C GLU A 83 5.85 1.07 -8.44
N TYR A 84 6.17 0.50 -7.29
CA TYR A 84 5.43 -0.63 -6.71
C TYR A 84 3.98 -0.26 -6.42
N GLN A 85 3.74 0.94 -5.90
CA GLN A 85 2.38 1.39 -5.62
C GLN A 85 1.57 1.59 -6.92
N ILE A 86 2.16 2.22 -7.93
CA ILE A 86 1.53 2.40 -9.25
C ILE A 86 1.20 1.03 -9.86
N SER A 87 2.17 0.11 -9.84
CA SER A 87 1.98 -1.24 -10.36
C SER A 87 0.91 -2.02 -9.62
N ALA A 88 0.87 -1.93 -8.29
CA ALA A 88 -0.15 -2.58 -7.47
C ALA A 88 -1.55 -1.99 -7.73
N VAL A 89 -1.66 -0.67 -7.87
CA VAL A 89 -2.93 -0.01 -8.24
C VAL A 89 -3.41 -0.47 -9.62
N ALA A 90 -2.51 -0.52 -10.61
CA ALA A 90 -2.83 -1.00 -11.94
C ALA A 90 -3.28 -2.48 -11.91
N GLN A 91 -2.58 -3.32 -11.14
CA GLN A 91 -2.91 -4.74 -10.98
C GLN A 91 -4.28 -4.91 -10.32
N ASP A 92 -4.56 -4.23 -9.21
CA ASP A 92 -5.86 -4.30 -8.53
C ASP A 92 -7.02 -3.85 -9.44
N ALA A 93 -6.80 -2.79 -10.23
CA ALA A 93 -7.78 -2.33 -11.18
C ALA A 93 -8.00 -3.36 -12.31
N ASN A 94 -6.94 -4.01 -12.78
CA ASN A 94 -7.01 -5.07 -13.77
C ASN A 94 -7.67 -6.35 -13.23
N ASP A 95 -7.38 -6.73 -11.99
CA ASP A 95 -7.99 -7.88 -11.33
C ASP A 95 -9.50 -7.69 -11.17
N ALA A 96 -9.93 -6.49 -10.76
CA ALA A 96 -11.34 -6.15 -10.70
C ALA A 96 -12.01 -6.29 -12.08
N ARG A 97 -11.38 -5.77 -13.14
CA ARG A 97 -11.91 -5.88 -14.51
C ARG A 97 -11.98 -7.35 -14.94
N THR A 98 -10.93 -8.11 -14.73
CA THR A 98 -10.86 -9.53 -15.07
C THR A 98 -11.93 -10.34 -14.34
N PHE A 99 -12.06 -10.13 -13.03
CA PHE A 99 -13.03 -10.84 -12.19
C PHE A 99 -14.48 -10.60 -12.66
N PHE A 100 -14.80 -9.37 -13.10
CA PHE A 100 -16.12 -9.04 -13.63
C PHE A 100 -16.21 -9.11 -15.15
N HIS A 101 -15.31 -9.84 -15.81
CA HIS A 101 -15.30 -10.07 -17.26
C HIS A 101 -15.38 -8.76 -18.09
N GLY A 102 -14.66 -7.73 -17.65
CA GLY A 102 -14.63 -6.40 -18.25
C GLY A 102 -15.81 -5.50 -17.86
N ASN A 103 -16.82 -6.00 -17.14
CA ASN A 103 -18.01 -5.25 -16.79
C ASN A 103 -18.06 -4.90 -15.29
N LEU A 104 -17.49 -3.76 -14.91
CA LEU A 104 -17.51 -3.29 -13.51
C LEU A 104 -18.92 -2.88 -12.99
N ASN A 105 -19.94 -2.85 -13.87
CA ASN A 105 -21.34 -2.67 -13.47
C ASN A 105 -22.10 -4.01 -13.35
N HIS A 106 -21.38 -5.13 -13.32
CA HIS A 106 -21.98 -6.45 -13.16
C HIS A 106 -22.86 -6.51 -11.89
N PRO A 107 -24.02 -7.18 -11.89
CA PRO A 107 -24.91 -7.27 -10.72
C PRO A 107 -24.19 -7.79 -9.46
N MET A 108 -23.22 -8.70 -9.62
CA MET A 108 -22.40 -9.19 -8.50
C MET A 108 -21.52 -8.12 -7.89
N ALA A 109 -21.14 -7.07 -8.61
CA ALA A 109 -20.38 -5.95 -8.06
C ALA A 109 -21.23 -5.04 -7.17
N ARG A 110 -22.57 -5.20 -7.16
CA ARG A 110 -23.52 -4.42 -6.33
C ARG A 110 -23.27 -2.91 -6.36
N ARG A 111 -22.92 -2.39 -7.55
CA ARG A 111 -22.59 -0.97 -7.76
C ARG A 111 -21.37 -0.47 -6.96
N ALA A 112 -20.50 -1.35 -6.46
CA ALA A 112 -19.28 -0.96 -5.74
C ALA A 112 -18.41 0.01 -6.55
N PHE A 113 -18.32 -0.24 -7.86
CA PHE A 113 -17.57 0.61 -8.79
C PHE A 113 -18.31 1.87 -9.22
N CYS A 114 -19.52 2.14 -8.71
CA CYS A 114 -20.27 3.35 -9.03
C CYS A 114 -20.06 4.46 -7.99
N TYR A 115 -20.24 5.71 -8.39
CA TYR A 115 -20.25 6.86 -7.49
C TYR A 115 -21.37 7.83 -7.88
N THR A 116 -21.88 8.58 -6.91
CA THR A 116 -22.95 9.56 -7.14
C THR A 116 -22.37 10.96 -7.22
N LYS A 117 -22.72 11.71 -8.27
CA LYS A 117 -22.38 13.13 -8.44
C LYS A 117 -23.59 13.88 -8.96
N ALA A 118 -24.00 14.95 -8.27
CA ALA A 118 -25.19 15.74 -8.62
C ALA A 118 -26.46 14.88 -8.84
N GLY A 119 -26.71 13.91 -7.96
CA GLY A 119 -27.86 12.99 -8.04
C GLY A 119 -27.78 11.92 -9.13
N LYS A 120 -26.76 11.97 -10.00
CA LYS A 120 -26.55 10.97 -11.06
C LYS A 120 -25.51 9.94 -10.62
N THR A 121 -25.72 8.68 -11.00
CA THR A 121 -24.74 7.61 -10.77
C THR A 121 -23.83 7.46 -11.97
N TYR A 122 -22.53 7.37 -11.71
CA TYR A 122 -21.48 7.19 -12.71
C TYR A 122 -20.64 5.96 -12.36
N LEU A 123 -20.13 5.26 -13.38
CA LEU A 123 -19.15 4.20 -13.20
C LEU A 123 -17.74 4.80 -13.04
N SER A 124 -16.95 4.27 -12.11
CA SER A 124 -15.55 4.66 -11.94
C SER A 124 -14.72 4.14 -13.11
N SER A 125 -13.96 5.03 -13.75
CA SER A 125 -13.06 4.70 -14.86
C SER A 125 -11.57 4.77 -14.51
N LYS A 126 -11.22 5.50 -13.44
CA LYS A 126 -9.83 5.68 -12.99
C LYS A 126 -9.34 4.48 -12.21
N ASP A 127 -8.12 4.01 -12.51
CA ASP A 127 -7.51 2.84 -11.86
C ASP A 127 -7.43 2.99 -10.35
N ASP A 128 -6.97 4.12 -9.82
CA ASP A 128 -6.87 4.35 -8.38
C ASP A 128 -8.23 4.24 -7.67
N ALA A 129 -9.30 4.72 -8.33
CA ALA A 129 -10.65 4.62 -7.79
C ALA A 129 -11.16 3.17 -7.83
N ILE A 130 -10.87 2.45 -8.91
CA ILE A 130 -11.25 1.05 -9.10
C ILE A 130 -10.50 0.16 -8.11
N ALA A 131 -9.17 0.30 -8.01
CA ALA A 131 -8.31 -0.45 -7.10
C ALA A 131 -8.73 -0.29 -5.63
N ARG A 132 -9.01 0.95 -5.19
CA ARG A 132 -9.50 1.19 -3.83
C ARG A 132 -10.81 0.45 -3.56
N LYS A 133 -11.77 0.58 -4.47
CA LYS A 133 -13.08 -0.07 -4.34
C LYS A 133 -12.99 -1.58 -4.44
N TRP A 134 -12.04 -2.09 -5.22
CA TRP A 134 -11.73 -3.50 -5.30
C TRP A 134 -11.25 -4.04 -3.96
N ARG A 135 -10.24 -3.41 -3.35
CA ARG A 135 -9.75 -3.78 -2.01
C ARG A 135 -10.86 -3.72 -0.95
N GLU A 136 -11.69 -2.68 -0.98
CA GLU A 136 -12.86 -2.55 -0.09
C GLU A 136 -13.86 -3.70 -0.31
N LEU A 137 -14.11 -4.07 -1.56
CA LEU A 137 -14.99 -5.18 -1.91
C LEU A 137 -14.43 -6.51 -1.39
N LEU A 138 -13.14 -6.79 -1.59
CA LEU A 138 -12.50 -8.01 -1.09
C LEU A 138 -12.55 -8.10 0.44
N ALA A 139 -12.33 -6.98 1.13
CA ALA A 139 -12.38 -6.93 2.59
C ALA A 139 -13.80 -7.13 3.15
N THR A 140 -14.83 -6.68 2.43
CA THR A 140 -16.23 -6.76 2.87
C THR A 140 -16.95 -8.02 2.36
N ARG A 141 -16.39 -8.70 1.35
CA ARG A 141 -17.00 -9.85 0.69
C ARG A 141 -16.02 -11.01 0.54
N PRO A 142 -15.91 -11.86 1.59
CA PRO A 142 -15.05 -13.04 1.56
C PRO A 142 -15.40 -14.03 0.44
N ASP A 143 -16.66 -14.04 -0.04
CA ASP A 143 -17.11 -14.85 -1.17
C ASP A 143 -16.41 -14.48 -2.49
N ILE A 144 -16.04 -13.21 -2.64
CA ILE A 144 -15.23 -12.71 -3.76
C ILE A 144 -13.75 -12.89 -3.42
N GLY A 145 -13.34 -12.54 -2.20
CA GLY A 145 -11.96 -12.65 -1.69
C GLY A 145 -11.34 -14.04 -1.87
N ASN A 146 -12.08 -15.09 -1.50
CA ASN A 146 -11.60 -16.47 -1.56
C ASN A 146 -11.46 -17.00 -3.00
N ASN A 147 -12.21 -16.44 -3.96
CA ASN A 147 -12.18 -16.85 -5.37
C ASN A 147 -11.06 -16.14 -6.16
N VAL A 148 -10.58 -15.00 -5.65
CA VAL A 148 -9.40 -14.29 -6.17
C VAL A 148 -8.12 -14.92 -5.61
N GLN A 149 -8.07 -15.24 -4.32
CA GLN A 149 -6.90 -15.88 -3.69
C GLN A 149 -6.56 -17.26 -4.27
N THR A 150 -7.54 -18.01 -4.77
CA THR A 150 -7.31 -19.32 -5.43
C THR A 150 -6.72 -19.20 -6.84
N LYS A 151 -6.65 -18.00 -7.43
CA LYS A 151 -6.12 -17.79 -8.78
C LYS A 151 -4.93 -16.83 -8.87
N SER A 152 -4.65 -16.01 -7.85
CA SER A 152 -3.60 -14.99 -7.93
C SER A 152 -2.83 -14.78 -6.61
N PHE A 153 -2.47 -15.87 -5.94
CA PHE A 153 -1.42 -15.86 -4.93
C PHE A 153 -0.44 -17.01 -5.21
N LEU A 154 0.51 -16.76 -6.11
CA LEU A 154 1.86 -17.13 -5.71
C LEU A 154 2.20 -16.11 -4.62
N PRO A 155 2.45 -16.53 -3.37
CA PRO A 155 3.23 -15.70 -2.48
C PRO A 155 4.47 -15.32 -3.27
N ILE A 156 4.96 -14.11 -3.11
CA ILE A 156 6.36 -13.79 -3.42
C ILE A 156 7.19 -14.59 -2.40
N HIS A 157 7.21 -15.92 -2.56
CA HIS A 157 8.34 -16.73 -2.17
C HIS A 157 9.44 -16.24 -3.10
N PHE A 158 10.34 -15.46 -2.51
CA PHE A 158 11.73 -15.36 -2.89
C PHE A 158 12.11 -16.46 -3.88
N LEU A 159 12.31 -16.08 -5.14
CA LEU A 159 13.09 -16.88 -6.08
C LEU A 159 14.49 -17.00 -5.48
N ARG A 160 14.69 -18.10 -4.74
CA ARG A 160 16.01 -18.62 -4.38
C ARG A 160 16.70 -19.00 -5.68
N VAL A 161 17.38 -18.05 -6.32
CA VAL A 161 18.43 -18.35 -7.30
C VAL A 161 19.73 -18.42 -6.52
N GLY A 162 19.91 -19.55 -5.85
CA GLY A 162 21.19 -19.95 -5.30
C GLY A 162 21.67 -21.12 -6.12
N ASP A 163 22.44 -20.86 -7.17
CA ASP A 163 23.44 -21.80 -7.70
C ASP A 163 24.72 -21.01 -7.97
N HIS A 164 25.51 -20.88 -6.91
CA HIS A 164 26.94 -20.66 -7.02
C HIS A 164 27.54 -21.90 -7.70
N VAL A 165 27.96 -21.76 -8.95
CA VAL A 165 28.91 -22.69 -9.57
C VAL A 165 30.11 -21.88 -10.05
N THR A 166 31.16 -21.89 -9.25
CA THR A 166 32.56 -21.93 -9.71
C THR A 166 33.34 -22.79 -8.70
N PRO A 167 34.52 -23.35 -9.02
CA PRO A 167 35.25 -23.33 -10.29
C PRO A 167 35.64 -24.75 -10.78
N ASN A 168 36.14 -24.88 -12.01
CA ASN A 168 37.26 -25.81 -12.18
C ASN A 168 38.28 -25.27 -13.17
N THR A 169 39.48 -25.11 -12.65
CA THR A 169 40.74 -24.89 -13.34
C THR A 169 41.28 -26.25 -13.74
N GLN A 170 41.53 -26.45 -15.03
CA GLN A 170 42.67 -27.22 -15.53
C GLN A 170 42.94 -26.81 -16.97
#